data_AF-K1SP95-F1
#
_entry.id   AF-K1SP95-F1
#
_cell.length_a   1.000
_cell.length_b   1.000
_cell.length_c   1.000
_cell.angle_alpha   90.00
_cell.angle_beta   90.00
_cell.angle_gamma   90.00
#
_symmetry.space_group_name_H-M   'P 1'
#
loop_
_entity.id
_entity.type
_entity.pdbx_description
1 polymer ?
#
loop_
_entity_poly.entity_id
_entity_poly.type
_entity_poly.pdbx_seq_one_letter_code
_entity_poly.pdbx_strand_id
1 'polypeptide(L)'
;FENGSGTYTYQGKIAGSFVSADTYLVIPEGVYRSMNPRGTAYGYLWVDCDKKDVASVEQSLNTLISNTSHIKMDTYHAQLQSAEYASRMMKLGCYLFMAIVGLIGFMNLANTMIINIITKKQEYGVLQAVGMTNKQLNLSLQIQGLIFTVGTICVALAAGLPLGYALFSYAKHNGIFGMNVYHVPLIPILVMILLVGILQIVLSCVLSSNLKKETLVERIRYQG
;
A
#
# COMPACT_ATOMS: atom_id res chain seq x y z
N PHE A 1 -35.26 20.92 -45.71
CA PHE A 1 -34.28 19.83 -45.88
C PHE A 1 -34.48 18.81 -44.78
N GLU A 2 -34.86 17.61 -45.21
CA GLU A 2 -35.34 16.48 -44.44
C GLU A 2 -34.21 15.79 -43.64
N ASN A 3 -34.56 15.33 -42.44
CA ASN A 3 -33.93 14.27 -41.66
C ASN A 3 -32.47 14.33 -41.19
N GLY A 4 -31.75 15.46 -41.26
CA GLY A 4 -30.57 15.73 -40.38
C GLY A 4 -29.44 14.67 -40.36
N SER A 5 -29.47 13.68 -41.24
CA SER A 5 -28.50 12.60 -41.37
C SER A 5 -27.48 13.00 -42.42
N GLY A 6 -26.57 13.89 -42.04
CA GLY A 6 -25.39 14.23 -42.83
C GLY A 6 -24.22 13.34 -42.44
N THR A 7 -23.57 12.72 -43.41
CA THR A 7 -22.32 11.99 -43.20
C THR A 7 -21.15 12.95 -43.42
N TYR A 8 -20.35 13.23 -42.39
CA TYR A 8 -19.14 14.04 -42.50
C TYR A 8 -17.92 13.13 -42.46
N THR A 9 -17.13 13.12 -43.54
CA THR A 9 -15.91 12.31 -43.60
C THR A 9 -14.76 13.09 -42.95
N TYR A 10 -14.39 12.70 -41.72
CA TYR A 10 -13.23 13.24 -41.02
C TYR A 10 -12.00 12.33 -41.21
N GLN A 11 -10.93 12.87 -41.77
CA GLN A 11 -9.64 12.20 -41.93
C GLN A 11 -8.65 12.77 -40.89
N GLY A 12 -8.40 12.02 -39.82
CA GLY A 12 -7.47 12.40 -38.76
C GLY A 12 -6.77 11.17 -38.15
N LYS A 13 -5.57 11.35 -37.60
CA LYS A 13 -4.85 10.29 -36.88
C LYS A 13 -5.42 10.17 -35.46
N ILE A 14 -6.03 9.03 -35.17
CA ILE A 14 -6.47 8.68 -33.81
C ILE A 14 -5.29 7.99 -33.11
N ALA A 15 -4.79 8.58 -32.02
CA ALA A 15 -3.83 7.92 -31.12
C ALA A 15 -4.60 7.39 -29.92
N GLY A 16 -4.60 6.07 -29.71
CA GLY A 16 -5.31 5.43 -28.60
C GLY A 16 -4.58 4.18 -28.09
N SER A 17 -4.64 3.96 -26.78
CA SER A 17 -4.17 2.75 -26.10
C SER A 17 -5.40 1.99 -25.59
N PHE A 18 -5.61 0.76 -26.08
CA PHE A 18 -6.82 -0.01 -25.82
C PHE A 18 -6.84 -0.63 -24.43
N VAL A 19 -7.99 -0.53 -23.74
CA VAL A 19 -8.75 -1.63 -23.05
C VAL A 19 -10.20 -1.14 -22.74
N SER A 20 -10.43 0.15 -22.59
CA SER A 20 -11.77 0.76 -22.68
C SER A 20 -11.58 2.21 -23.09
N ALA A 21 -12.12 2.61 -24.25
CA ALA A 21 -12.05 3.98 -24.71
C ALA A 21 -13.47 4.46 -24.99
N ASP A 22 -14.01 5.24 -24.06
CA ASP A 22 -14.96 6.28 -24.44
C ASP A 22 -14.29 7.05 -25.58
N THR A 23 -14.80 6.90 -26.80
CA THR A 23 -14.16 7.48 -27.97
C THR A 23 -14.51 8.96 -27.98
N TYR A 24 -13.70 9.77 -27.30
CA TYR A 24 -13.91 11.21 -27.25
C TYR A 24 -13.53 11.83 -28.60
N LEU A 25 -14.54 12.28 -29.34
CA LEU A 25 -14.35 13.07 -30.54
C LEU A 25 -14.16 14.54 -30.13
N VAL A 26 -12.96 15.09 -30.34
CA VAL A 26 -12.68 16.51 -30.10
C VAL A 26 -12.94 17.27 -31.40
N ILE A 27 -13.92 18.17 -31.38
CA ILE A 27 -14.23 19.06 -32.51
C ILE A 27 -14.04 20.52 -32.08
N PRO A 28 -13.49 21.39 -32.95
CA PRO A 28 -13.46 22.81 -32.69
C PRO A 28 -14.87 23.37 -32.52
N GLU A 29 -15.05 24.34 -31.62
CA GLU A 29 -16.34 24.95 -31.35
C GLU A 29 -17.00 25.53 -32.61
N GLY A 30 -16.20 26.13 -33.50
CA GLY A 30 -16.69 26.64 -34.79
C GLY A 30 -17.31 25.56 -35.68
N VAL A 31 -16.73 24.36 -35.70
CA VAL A 31 -17.27 23.21 -36.44
C VAL A 31 -18.55 22.72 -35.78
N TYR A 32 -18.59 22.62 -34.45
CA TYR A 32 -19.80 22.27 -33.71
C TYR A 32 -20.96 23.23 -34.00
N ARG A 33 -20.71 24.54 -33.97
CA ARG A 33 -21.71 25.56 -34.29
C ARG A 33 -22.18 25.47 -35.75
N SER A 34 -21.30 25.18 -36.69
CA SER A 34 -21.66 25.04 -38.12
C SER A 34 -22.60 23.86 -38.42
N MET A 35 -22.58 22.82 -37.57
CA MET A 35 -23.50 21.67 -37.70
C MET A 35 -24.94 22.00 -37.23
N ASN A 36 -25.15 23.18 -36.64
CA ASN A 36 -26.45 23.68 -36.18
C ASN A 36 -27.28 22.64 -35.39
N PRO A 37 -26.73 22.07 -34.30
CA PRO A 37 -27.40 21.05 -33.51
C PRO A 37 -28.72 21.60 -32.94
N ARG A 38 -29.82 20.85 -33.11
CA ARG A 38 -31.15 21.21 -32.61
C ARG A 38 -31.44 20.47 -31.30
N GLY A 39 -31.99 21.18 -30.31
CA GLY A 39 -32.39 20.63 -29.00
C GLY A 39 -31.58 21.20 -27.82
N THR A 40 -31.95 20.81 -26.60
CA THR A 40 -31.20 21.14 -25.38
C THR A 40 -30.15 20.09 -25.10
N ALA A 41 -28.87 20.48 -25.16
CA ALA A 41 -27.74 19.61 -24.82
C ALA A 41 -27.21 19.96 -23.42
N TYR A 42 -26.89 18.94 -22.62
CA TYR A 42 -26.06 19.12 -21.43
C TYR A 42 -24.60 19.09 -21.85
N GLY A 43 -23.75 19.86 -21.17
CA GLY A 43 -22.34 19.97 -21.52
C GLY A 43 -21.49 20.35 -20.32
N TYR A 44 -20.18 20.18 -20.48
CA TYR A 44 -19.19 20.59 -19.49
C TYR A 44 -18.46 21.83 -20.00
N LEU A 45 -18.34 22.85 -19.16
CA LEU A 45 -17.53 24.03 -19.42
C LEU A 45 -16.31 23.97 -18.48
N TRP A 46 -15.13 23.94 -19.08
CA TRP A 46 -13.88 24.00 -18.33
C TRP A 46 -13.42 25.46 -18.25
N VAL A 47 -13.22 25.94 -17.02
CA VAL A 47 -12.68 27.28 -16.77
C VAL A 47 -11.31 27.09 -16.14
N ASP A 48 -10.27 27.53 -16.86
CA ASP A 48 -8.90 27.55 -16.37
C ASP A 48 -8.53 28.97 -15.93
N CYS A 49 -7.82 29.09 -14.82
CA CYS A 49 -7.40 30.37 -14.26
C CYS A 49 -6.07 30.24 -13.50
N ASP A 50 -5.40 31.37 -13.30
CA ASP A 50 -4.17 31.41 -12.52
C ASP A 50 -4.43 30.97 -11.07
N LYS A 51 -3.47 30.25 -10.47
CA LYS A 51 -3.58 29.70 -9.09
C LYS A 51 -3.94 30.74 -8.02
N LYS A 52 -3.53 32.00 -8.22
CA LYS A 52 -3.79 33.13 -7.30
C LYS A 52 -5.25 33.60 -7.35
N ASP A 53 -5.94 33.38 -8.46
CA ASP A 53 -7.28 33.93 -8.72
C ASP A 53 -8.39 32.91 -8.47
N VAL A 54 -8.05 31.64 -8.21
CA VAL A 54 -8.98 30.52 -8.01
C VAL A 54 -10.11 30.87 -7.04
N ALA A 55 -9.79 31.41 -5.86
CA ALA A 55 -10.80 31.74 -4.85
C ALA A 55 -11.76 32.85 -5.32
N SER A 56 -11.24 33.87 -6.01
CA SER A 56 -12.04 34.99 -6.52
C SER A 56 -12.92 34.54 -7.69
N VAL A 57 -12.39 33.70 -8.58
CA VAL A 57 -13.12 33.14 -9.72
C VAL A 57 -14.22 32.19 -9.23
N GLU A 58 -13.91 31.31 -8.27
CA GLU A 58 -14.87 30.40 -7.65
C GLU A 58 -16.04 31.15 -6.99
N GLN A 59 -15.74 32.21 -6.23
CA GLN A 59 -16.78 33.04 -5.61
C GLN A 59 -17.66 33.74 -6.65
N SER A 60 -17.04 34.25 -7.72
CA SER A 60 -17.75 34.94 -8.80
C SER A 60 -18.66 33.97 -9.56
N LEU A 61 -18.17 32.77 -9.88
CA LEU A 61 -18.96 31.71 -10.52
C LEU A 61 -20.10 31.23 -9.63
N ASN A 62 -19.86 31.00 -8.35
CA ASN A 62 -20.92 30.62 -7.41
C ASN A 62 -22.03 31.68 -7.33
N THR A 63 -21.67 32.96 -7.38
CA THR A 63 -22.64 34.06 -7.38
C THR A 63 -23.48 34.05 -8.67
N LEU A 64 -22.85 33.87 -9.83
CA LEU A 64 -23.51 33.80 -11.13
C LEU A 64 -24.46 32.59 -11.25
N ILE A 65 -24.09 31.47 -10.64
CA ILE A 65 -24.81 30.20 -10.75
C ILE A 65 -25.90 30.04 -9.67
N SER A 66 -25.87 30.86 -8.61
CA SER A 66 -26.78 30.78 -7.45
C SER A 66 -28.28 30.74 -7.80
N ASN A 67 -28.69 31.39 -8.89
CA ASN A 67 -30.10 31.47 -9.34
C ASN A 67 -30.47 30.41 -10.41
N THR A 68 -29.57 29.49 -10.73
CA THR A 68 -29.76 28.45 -11.76
C THR A 68 -29.71 27.05 -11.14
N SER A 69 -30.83 26.33 -11.19
CA SER A 69 -30.97 24.97 -10.62
C SER A 69 -30.34 23.85 -11.46
N HIS A 70 -30.02 24.12 -12.73
CA HIS A 70 -29.57 23.10 -13.70
C HIS A 70 -28.04 23.08 -13.91
N ILE A 71 -27.28 23.88 -13.16
CA ILE A 71 -25.82 23.97 -13.29
C ILE A 71 -25.19 23.44 -12.00
N LYS A 72 -24.33 22.43 -12.15
CA LYS A 72 -23.47 21.93 -11.07
C LYS A 72 -22.05 22.36 -11.34
N MET A 73 -21.43 23.01 -10.37
CA MET A 73 -20.00 23.35 -10.41
C MET A 73 -19.24 22.37 -9.52
N ASP A 74 -18.18 21.78 -10.06
CA ASP A 74 -17.19 21.02 -9.31
C ASP A 74 -15.83 21.67 -9.55
N THR A 75 -15.06 21.89 -8.48
CA THR A 75 -13.70 22.41 -8.57
C THR A 75 -12.68 21.29 -8.57
N TYR A 76 -11.60 21.48 -9.33
CA TYR A 76 -10.49 20.52 -9.36
C TYR A 76 -9.91 20.25 -7.97
N HIS A 77 -9.78 21.30 -7.14
CA HIS A 77 -9.27 21.17 -5.76
C HIS A 77 -10.18 20.31 -4.87
N ALA A 78 -11.50 20.48 -4.94
CA ALA A 78 -12.44 19.67 -4.17
C ALA A 78 -12.43 18.20 -4.61
N GLN A 79 -12.34 17.95 -5.93
CA GLN A 79 -12.24 16.61 -6.48
C GLN A 79 -10.91 15.94 -6.09
N LEU A 80 -9.79 16.67 -6.15
CA LEU A 80 -8.48 16.20 -5.73
C LEU A 80 -8.47 15.87 -4.24
N GLN A 81 -9.00 16.75 -3.39
CA GLN A 81 -9.07 16.52 -1.95
C GLN A 81 -9.92 15.29 -1.60
N SER A 82 -11.04 15.10 -2.29
CA SER A 82 -11.89 13.91 -2.11
C SER A 82 -11.17 12.63 -2.50
N ALA A 83 -10.45 12.64 -3.63
CA ALA A 83 -9.65 11.50 -4.10
C ALA A 83 -8.46 11.21 -3.17
N GLU A 84 -7.77 12.25 -2.68
CA GLU A 84 -6.70 12.12 -1.69
C GLU A 84 -7.22 11.56 -0.36
N TYR A 85 -8.39 12.00 0.10
CA TYR A 85 -9.01 11.51 1.32
C TYR A 85 -9.37 10.03 1.21
N ALA A 86 -10.03 9.63 0.12
CA ALA A 86 -10.35 8.23 -0.15
C ALA A 86 -9.08 7.37 -0.22
N SER A 87 -8.04 7.85 -0.90
CA SER A 87 -6.74 7.19 -0.98
C SER A 87 -6.07 7.06 0.38
N ARG A 88 -6.17 8.09 1.24
CA ARG A 88 -5.61 8.09 2.59
C ARG A 88 -6.35 7.10 3.50
N MET A 89 -7.68 7.07 3.45
CA MET A 89 -8.51 6.11 4.17
C MET A 89 -8.17 4.66 3.78
N MET A 90 -8.07 4.38 2.48
CA MET A 90 -7.68 3.06 1.99
C MET A 90 -6.29 2.65 2.49
N LYS A 91 -5.29 3.55 2.36
CA LYS A 91 -3.93 3.30 2.87
C LYS A 91 -3.93 2.98 4.36
N LEU A 92 -4.66 3.75 5.15
CA LEU A 92 -4.76 3.55 6.59
C LEU A 92 -5.38 2.18 6.92
N GLY A 93 -6.47 1.80 6.24
CA GLY A 93 -7.09 0.49 6.39
C GLY A 93 -6.12 -0.65 6.06
N CYS A 94 -5.38 -0.55 4.96
CA CYS A 94 -4.35 -1.54 4.60
C CYS A 94 -3.23 -1.64 5.63
N TYR A 95 -2.73 -0.52 6.16
CA TYR A 95 -1.67 -0.54 7.18
C TYR A 95 -2.13 -1.14 8.50
N LEU A 96 -3.37 -0.86 8.93
CA LEU A 96 -3.93 -1.49 10.12
C LEU A 96 -4.06 -3.01 9.94
N PHE A 97 -4.55 -3.45 8.78
CA PHE A 97 -4.65 -4.87 8.47
C PHE A 97 -3.27 -5.54 8.45
N MET A 98 -2.27 -4.90 7.82
CA MET A 98 -0.88 -5.38 7.84
C MET A 98 -0.32 -5.46 9.25
N ALA A 99 -0.62 -4.51 10.13
CA ALA A 99 -0.18 -4.53 11.52
C ALA A 99 -0.75 -5.73 12.28
N ILE A 100 -2.04 -6.04 12.08
CA ILE A 100 -2.70 -7.21 12.71
C ILE A 100 -2.06 -8.51 12.21
N VAL A 101 -1.92 -8.68 10.89
CA VAL A 101 -1.29 -9.86 10.30
C VAL A 101 0.17 -10.00 10.75
N GLY A 102 0.89 -8.88 10.83
CA GLY A 102 2.25 -8.83 11.34
C GLY A 102 2.34 -9.26 12.80
N LEU A 103 1.40 -8.83 13.64
CA LEU A 103 1.33 -9.22 15.06
C LEU A 103 1.05 -10.73 15.21
N ILE A 104 0.13 -11.28 14.41
CA ILE A 104 -0.13 -12.72 14.38
C ILE A 104 1.14 -13.49 13.94
N GLY A 105 1.82 -13.02 12.90
CA GLY A 105 3.07 -13.60 12.44
C GLY A 105 4.18 -13.55 13.50
N PHE A 106 4.29 -12.44 14.21
CA PHE A 106 5.23 -12.28 15.32
C PHE A 106 4.92 -13.23 16.48
N MET A 107 3.65 -13.38 16.87
CA MET A 107 3.24 -14.34 17.89
C MET A 107 3.58 -15.79 17.50
N ASN A 108 3.36 -16.16 16.24
CA ASN A 108 3.74 -17.48 15.73
C ASN A 108 5.25 -17.70 15.83
N LEU A 109 6.04 -16.72 15.42
CA LEU A 109 7.50 -16.78 15.50
C LEU A 109 7.96 -16.90 16.97
N ALA A 110 7.38 -16.13 17.87
CA ALA A 110 7.67 -16.20 19.30
C ALA A 110 7.37 -17.58 19.88
N ASN A 111 6.19 -18.14 19.57
CA ASN A 111 5.80 -19.48 20.01
C ASN A 111 6.75 -20.56 19.49
N THR A 112 7.13 -20.50 18.21
CA THR A 112 8.11 -21.45 17.63
C THR A 112 9.46 -21.34 18.34
N MET A 113 9.93 -20.13 18.63
CA MET A 113 11.21 -19.93 19.32
C MET A 113 11.16 -20.46 20.76
N ILE A 114 10.07 -20.23 21.49
CA ILE A 114 9.86 -20.75 22.83
C ILE A 114 9.89 -22.29 22.83
N ILE A 115 9.14 -22.92 21.92
CA ILE A 115 9.09 -24.39 21.81
C ILE A 115 10.47 -24.96 21.50
N ASN A 116 11.20 -24.36 20.54
CA ASN A 116 12.56 -24.80 20.19
C ASN A 116 13.52 -24.73 21.38
N ILE A 117 13.37 -23.73 22.25
CA ILE A 117 14.20 -23.62 23.45
C ILE A 117 13.80 -24.64 24.50
N ILE A 118 12.51 -24.85 24.73
CA ILE A 118 12.03 -25.84 25.71
C ILE A 118 12.54 -27.24 25.35
N THR A 119 12.45 -27.63 24.07
CA THR A 119 12.94 -28.94 23.61
C THR A 119 14.46 -29.08 23.74
N LYS A 120 15.21 -27.99 23.50
CA LYS A 120 16.67 -27.95 23.64
C LYS A 120 17.17 -27.63 25.06
N LYS A 121 16.28 -27.37 26.03
CA LYS A 121 16.64 -27.00 27.41
C LYS A 121 17.50 -28.07 28.08
N GLN A 122 17.19 -29.35 27.88
CA GLN A 122 17.97 -30.46 28.43
C GLN A 122 19.38 -30.55 27.81
N GLU A 123 19.51 -30.41 26.49
CA GLU A 123 20.80 -30.38 25.80
C GLU A 123 21.68 -29.21 26.31
N TYR A 124 21.09 -28.03 26.47
CA TYR A 124 21.79 -26.86 27.01
C TYR A 124 22.18 -27.01 28.48
N GLY A 125 21.38 -27.72 29.28
CA GLY A 125 21.70 -28.05 30.67
C GLY A 125 22.91 -28.98 30.78
N VAL A 126 22.99 -30.00 29.91
CA VAL A 126 24.15 -30.90 29.82
C VAL A 126 25.40 -30.14 29.36
N LEU A 127 25.29 -29.30 28.33
CA LEU A 127 26.44 -28.50 27.87
C LEU A 127 26.96 -27.55 28.96
N GLN A 128 26.08 -26.94 29.75
CA GLN A 128 26.48 -26.10 30.88
C GLN A 128 27.20 -26.90 31.98
N ALA A 129 26.81 -28.17 32.22
CA ALA A 129 27.49 -29.04 33.18
C ALA A 129 28.91 -29.43 32.72
N VAL A 130 29.13 -29.54 31.40
CA VAL A 130 30.44 -29.83 30.79
C VAL A 130 31.32 -28.56 30.65
N GLY A 131 30.77 -27.37 30.98
CA GLY A 131 31.53 -26.12 31.05
C GLY A 131 31.10 -25.03 30.06
N MET A 132 29.98 -25.18 29.34
CA MET A 132 29.48 -24.13 28.46
C MET A 132 29.09 -22.89 29.27
N THR A 133 29.63 -21.74 28.87
CA THR A 133 29.34 -20.47 29.53
C THR A 133 27.97 -19.90 29.12
N ASN A 134 27.35 -19.12 30.00
CA ASN A 134 26.10 -18.40 29.71
C ASN A 134 26.20 -17.47 28.48
N LYS A 135 27.41 -16.98 28.16
CA LYS A 135 27.67 -16.16 26.97
C LYS A 135 27.57 -16.99 25.69
N GLN A 136 28.11 -18.21 25.68
CA GLN A 136 28.03 -19.13 24.53
C GLN A 136 26.59 -19.58 24.27
N LEU A 137 25.82 -19.85 25.33
CA LEU A 137 24.38 -20.14 25.21
C LEU A 137 23.64 -18.99 24.51
N ASN A 138 23.85 -17.77 24.99
CA ASN A 138 23.18 -16.58 24.45
C ASN A 138 23.56 -16.31 22.98
N LEU A 139 24.84 -16.49 22.64
CA LEU A 139 25.32 -16.32 21.27
C LEU A 139 24.65 -17.34 20.33
N SER A 140 24.54 -18.61 20.76
CA SER A 140 23.86 -19.65 19.98
C SER A 140 22.39 -19.31 19.71
N LEU A 141 21.67 -18.86 20.74
CA LEU A 141 20.27 -18.45 20.61
C LEU A 141 20.09 -17.23 19.69
N GLN A 142 21.00 -16.26 19.75
CA GLN A 142 20.99 -15.10 18.86
C GLN A 142 21.28 -15.47 17.42
N ILE A 143 22.26 -16.35 17.16
CA ILE A 143 22.58 -16.83 15.81
C ILE A 143 21.40 -17.60 15.23
N GLN A 144 20.77 -18.49 16.00
CA GLN A 144 19.61 -19.25 15.55
C GLN A 144 18.44 -18.33 15.19
N GLY A 145 18.16 -17.33 16.04
CA GLY A 145 17.14 -16.31 15.77
C GLY A 145 17.46 -15.50 14.51
N LEU A 146 18.70 -15.05 14.35
CA LEU A 146 19.14 -14.29 13.18
C LEU A 146 18.99 -15.09 11.88
N ILE A 147 19.40 -16.36 11.88
CA ILE A 147 19.25 -17.26 10.72
C ILE A 147 17.78 -17.40 10.33
N PHE A 148 16.90 -17.60 11.32
CA PHE A 148 15.46 -17.72 11.07
C PHE A 148 14.87 -16.43 10.50
N THR A 149 15.24 -15.27 11.04
CA THR A 149 14.78 -13.97 10.55
C THR A 149 15.28 -13.67 9.14
N VAL A 150 16.57 -13.86 8.87
CA VAL A 150 17.16 -13.67 7.54
C VAL A 150 16.51 -14.61 6.53
N GLY A 151 16.37 -15.90 6.87
CA GLY A 151 15.70 -16.88 6.02
C GLY A 151 14.25 -16.49 5.71
N THR A 152 13.50 -16.06 6.73
CA THR A 152 12.10 -15.62 6.57
C THR A 152 12.01 -14.38 5.68
N ILE A 153 12.90 -13.39 5.86
CA ILE A 153 12.97 -12.18 5.02
C ILE A 153 13.29 -12.55 3.57
N CYS A 154 14.27 -13.42 3.34
CA CYS A 154 14.64 -13.87 2.01
C CYS A 154 13.47 -14.55 1.30
N VAL A 155 12.78 -15.48 1.97
CA VAL A 155 11.60 -16.17 1.42
C VAL A 155 10.46 -15.19 1.18
N ALA A 156 10.20 -14.27 2.12
CA ALA A 156 9.15 -13.25 1.98
C ALA A 156 9.41 -12.30 0.81
N LEU A 157 10.65 -11.88 0.57
CA LEU A 157 11.01 -11.05 -0.58
C LEU A 157 10.94 -11.84 -1.89
N ALA A 158 11.46 -13.06 -1.90
CA ALA A 158 11.48 -13.92 -3.09
C ALA A 158 10.07 -14.30 -3.56
N ALA A 159 9.13 -14.54 -2.65
CA ALA A 159 7.75 -14.83 -3.00
C ALA A 159 6.88 -13.56 -3.13
N GLY A 160 7.09 -12.58 -2.26
CA GLY A 160 6.26 -11.37 -2.16
C GLY A 160 6.44 -10.41 -3.34
N LEU A 161 7.67 -10.22 -3.84
CA LEU A 161 7.92 -9.33 -4.98
C LEU A 161 7.26 -9.84 -6.28
N PRO A 162 7.44 -11.11 -6.69
CA PRO A 162 6.77 -11.64 -7.89
C PRO A 162 5.26 -11.67 -7.76
N LEU A 163 4.72 -12.06 -6.61
CA LEU A 163 3.26 -12.07 -6.38
C LEU A 163 2.68 -10.65 -6.42
N GLY A 164 3.37 -9.68 -5.81
CA GLY A 164 2.97 -8.27 -5.86
C GLY A 164 3.00 -7.71 -7.29
N TYR A 165 4.01 -8.06 -8.08
CA TYR A 165 4.10 -7.69 -9.48
C TYR A 165 3.00 -8.35 -10.33
N ALA A 166 2.72 -9.64 -10.10
CA ALA A 166 1.67 -10.37 -10.81
C ALA A 166 0.28 -9.76 -10.53
N LEU A 167 -0.02 -9.44 -9.27
CA LEU A 167 -1.26 -8.75 -8.89
C LEU A 167 -1.36 -7.36 -9.55
N PHE A 168 -0.26 -6.60 -9.58
CA PHE A 168 -0.23 -5.32 -10.26
C PHE A 168 -0.49 -5.46 -11.76
N SER A 169 0.18 -6.41 -12.41
CA SER A 169 0.01 -6.69 -13.85
C SER A 169 -1.44 -7.07 -14.17
N TYR A 170 -2.04 -7.91 -13.33
CA TYR A 170 -3.45 -8.29 -13.44
C TYR A 170 -4.39 -7.09 -13.27
N ALA A 171 -4.16 -6.24 -12.26
CA ALA A 171 -4.96 -5.04 -12.04
C ALA A 171 -4.85 -4.06 -13.22
N LYS A 172 -3.62 -3.87 -13.75
CA LYS A 172 -3.36 -3.03 -14.93
C LYS A 172 -4.10 -3.54 -16.16
N HIS A 173 -4.03 -4.85 -16.44
CA HIS A 173 -4.71 -5.44 -17.60
C HIS A 173 -6.23 -5.26 -17.55
N ASN A 174 -6.82 -5.31 -16.35
CA ASN A 174 -8.25 -5.13 -16.14
C ASN A 174 -8.67 -3.66 -15.95
N GLY A 175 -7.75 -2.70 -16.13
CA GLY A 175 -8.04 -1.27 -15.96
C GLY A 175 -8.41 -0.85 -14.53
N ILE A 176 -8.16 -1.71 -13.53
CA ILE A 176 -8.53 -1.46 -12.14
C ILE A 176 -7.57 -0.40 -11.59
N PHE A 177 -8.12 0.72 -11.11
CA PHE A 177 -7.43 1.90 -10.55
C PHE A 177 -6.62 2.79 -11.51
N GLY A 178 -6.66 2.58 -12.84
CA GLY A 178 -5.99 3.46 -13.81
C GLY A 178 -4.46 3.58 -13.61
N MET A 179 -3.84 2.60 -12.95
CA MET A 179 -2.42 2.63 -12.59
C MET A 179 -1.53 2.25 -13.78
N ASN A 180 -0.83 3.22 -14.37
CA ASN A 180 0.05 2.97 -15.52
C ASN A 180 1.50 2.62 -15.15
N VAL A 181 1.96 2.98 -13.95
CA VAL A 181 3.35 2.84 -13.51
C VAL A 181 3.43 2.02 -12.24
N TYR A 182 4.22 0.94 -12.26
CA TYR A 182 4.53 0.16 -11.06
C TYR A 182 5.63 0.88 -10.29
N HIS A 183 5.33 1.29 -9.05
CA HIS A 183 6.32 1.83 -8.14
C HIS A 183 6.61 0.79 -7.06
N VAL A 184 7.81 0.19 -7.09
CA VAL A 184 8.24 -0.72 -6.03
C VAL A 184 8.46 0.09 -4.76
N PRO A 185 7.75 -0.17 -3.66
CA PRO A 185 7.89 0.59 -2.42
C PRO A 185 9.13 0.14 -1.64
N LEU A 186 10.32 0.51 -2.12
CA LEU A 186 11.60 0.15 -1.50
C LEU A 186 11.71 0.65 -0.06
N ILE A 187 11.27 1.88 0.21
CA ILE A 187 11.33 2.49 1.55
C ILE A 187 10.48 1.69 2.55
N PRO A 188 9.18 1.42 2.30
CA PRO A 188 8.37 0.56 3.17
C PRO A 188 8.95 -0.85 3.39
N ILE A 189 9.53 -1.46 2.36
CA ILE A 189 10.16 -2.77 2.48
C ILE A 189 11.33 -2.71 3.46
N LEU A 190 12.20 -1.71 3.33
CA LEU A 190 13.37 -1.53 4.19
C LEU A 190 12.95 -1.27 5.64
N VAL A 191 11.93 -0.42 5.86
CA VAL A 191 11.34 -0.17 7.18
C VAL A 191 10.79 -1.46 7.80
N MET A 192 10.09 -2.30 7.03
CA MET A 192 9.55 -3.57 7.52
C MET A 192 10.65 -4.57 7.89
N ILE A 193 11.70 -4.68 7.07
CA ILE A 193 12.86 -5.53 7.36
C ILE A 193 13.52 -5.11 8.68
N LEU A 194 13.72 -3.81 8.86
CA LEU A 194 14.31 -3.24 10.07
C LEU A 194 13.42 -3.51 11.30
N LEU A 195 12.11 -3.31 11.17
CA LEU A 195 11.13 -3.54 12.23
C LEU A 195 11.10 -5.01 12.66
N VAL A 196 11.03 -5.94 11.71
CA VAL A 196 11.07 -7.39 12.00
C VAL A 196 12.40 -7.80 12.64
N GLY A 197 13.52 -7.23 12.17
CA GLY A 197 14.84 -7.45 12.77
C GLY A 197 14.91 -6.99 14.23
N ILE A 198 14.40 -5.79 14.54
CA ILE A 198 14.32 -5.28 15.91
C ILE A 198 13.45 -6.20 16.78
N LEU A 199 12.26 -6.58 16.30
CA LEU A 199 11.36 -7.48 17.03
C LEU A 199 12.03 -8.82 17.34
N GLN A 200 12.79 -9.39 16.40
CA GLN A 200 13.56 -10.61 16.64
C GLN A 200 14.61 -10.43 17.74
N ILE A 201 15.38 -9.34 17.68
CA ILE A 201 16.44 -9.07 18.65
C ILE A 201 15.83 -8.92 20.05
N VAL A 202 14.72 -8.19 20.17
CA VAL A 202 13.97 -8.03 21.42
C VAL A 202 13.51 -9.38 21.93
N LEU A 203 12.85 -10.19 21.10
CA LEU A 203 12.39 -11.53 21.47
C LEU A 203 13.55 -12.41 21.97
N SER A 204 14.65 -12.44 21.23
CA SER A 204 15.84 -13.23 21.57
C SER A 204 16.47 -12.78 22.90
N CYS A 205 16.50 -11.47 23.14
CA CYS A 205 17.01 -10.88 24.38
C CYS A 205 16.12 -11.21 25.58
N VAL A 206 14.80 -11.03 25.44
CA VAL A 206 13.81 -11.35 26.47
C VAL A 206 13.90 -12.82 26.85
N LEU A 207 13.98 -13.70 25.86
CA LEU A 207 14.02 -15.14 26.07
C LEU A 207 15.33 -15.58 26.75
N SER A 208 16.47 -15.03 26.33
CA SER A 208 17.77 -15.21 27.00
C SER A 208 17.76 -14.74 28.45
N SER A 209 17.13 -13.60 28.75
CA SER A 209 17.02 -13.06 30.10
C SER A 209 16.15 -13.95 31.00
N ASN A 210 15.04 -14.47 30.48
CA ASN A 210 14.18 -15.39 31.22
C ASN A 210 14.86 -16.74 31.50
N LEU A 211 15.62 -17.29 30.54
CA LEU A 211 16.40 -18.51 30.77
C LEU A 211 17.44 -18.35 31.87
N LYS A 212 18.08 -17.18 31.98
CA LYS A 212 19.02 -16.89 33.08
C LYS A 212 18.34 -16.88 34.44
N LYS A 213 17.10 -16.39 34.53
CA LYS A 213 16.33 -16.36 35.77
C LYS A 213 15.87 -17.77 36.15
N GLU A 214 15.33 -18.54 35.22
CA GLU A 214 14.90 -19.91 35.50
C GLU A 214 16.07 -20.81 35.91
N THR A 215 17.18 -20.80 35.17
CA THR A 215 18.35 -21.64 35.49
C THR A 215 18.99 -21.31 36.85
N LEU A 216 18.92 -20.05 37.30
CA LEU A 216 19.35 -19.64 38.64
C LEU A 216 18.36 -20.04 39.74
N VAL A 217 17.05 -19.83 39.53
CA VAL A 217 16.00 -20.18 40.52
C VAL A 217 15.91 -21.70 40.70
N GLU A 218 16.07 -22.46 39.64
CA GLU A 218 16.06 -23.93 39.65
C GLU A 218 17.33 -24.50 40.33
N ARG A 219 18.46 -23.77 40.29
CA ARG A 219 19.66 -24.07 41.12
C ARG A 219 19.45 -23.80 42.61
N ILE A 220 18.71 -22.75 42.98
CA ILE A 220 18.43 -22.42 44.39
C ILE A 220 17.46 -23.44 45.00
N ARG A 221 16.50 -23.94 44.21
CA ARG A 221 15.50 -24.91 44.67
C ARG A 221 16.04 -26.33 44.90
N TYR A 222 17.27 -26.63 44.44
CA TYR A 222 17.94 -27.91 44.66
C TYR A 222 19.02 -27.88 45.76
N GLN A 223 19.26 -26.71 46.38
CA GLN A 223 20.17 -26.58 47.52
C GLN A 223 19.45 -26.32 48.86
N GLY A 224 18.12 -26.51 48.91
CA GLY A 224 17.30 -26.44 50.13
C GLY A 224 16.69 -27.77 50.48
#